data_AF-A0A7X6D6L3-F1
#
_entry.id   AF-A0A7X6D6L3-F1
#
_cell.length_a   1.000
_cell.length_b   1.000
_cell.length_c   1.000
_cell.angle_alpha   90.00
_cell.angle_beta   90.00
_cell.angle_gamma   90.00
#
_symmetry.space_group_name_H-M   'P 1'
#
loop_
_entity.id
_entity.type
_entity.pdbx_description
1 polymer ?
#
loop_
_entity_poly.entity_id
_entity_poly.type
_entity_poly.pdbx_seq_one_letter_code
_entity_poly.pdbx_strand_id
1 'polypeptide(L)'
;MDKKKLRYAILKKMDANENNVTANFFGVTEEEFFENVTFLSREGYITKPMYADNIVFNMSFSRITEKGENYLEENSMLNKGYKIAKEVRDWIKL
;
A
#
# COMPACT_ATOMS: atom_id res chain seq x y z
N MET A 1 3.07 4.10 12.98
CA MET A 1 2.39 4.77 11.84
C MET A 1 0.86 4.62 11.93
N ASP A 2 0.05 5.52 11.36
CA ASP A 2 -1.38 5.24 11.16
C ASP A 2 -1.55 4.12 10.11
N LYS A 3 -2.06 2.96 10.56
CA LYS A 3 -2.24 1.76 9.73
C LYS A 3 -3.19 1.99 8.55
N LYS A 4 -4.24 2.80 8.70
CA LYS A 4 -5.17 3.11 7.61
C LYS A 4 -4.49 3.96 6.53
N LYS A 5 -3.73 4.99 6.93
CA LYS A 5 -2.97 5.82 5.99
C LYS A 5 -1.96 5.00 5.21
N LEU A 6 -1.18 4.14 5.89
CA LEU A 6 -0.18 3.30 5.24
C LEU A 6 -0.82 2.32 4.24
N ARG A 7 -1.93 1.67 4.60
CA ARG A 7 -2.66 0.77 3.69
C ARG A 7 -3.14 1.49 2.43
N TYR A 8 -3.72 2.68 2.59
CA TYR A 8 -4.14 3.50 1.46
C TYR A 8 -2.97 3.83 0.54
N ALA A 9 -1.81 4.21 1.09
CA ALA A 9 -0.64 4.55 0.30
C ALA A 9 0.00 3.36 -0.41
N ILE A 10 0.01 2.18 0.23
CA ILE A 10 0.44 0.93 -0.40
C ILE A 10 -0.42 0.66 -1.63
N LEU A 11 -1.75 0.68 -1.47
CA LEU A 11 -2.69 0.48 -2.57
C LEU A 11 -2.49 1.55 -3.65
N LYS A 12 -2.35 2.82 -3.29
CA LYS A 12 -2.20 3.89 -4.28
C LYS A 12 -0.91 3.78 -5.09
N LYS A 13 0.16 3.28 -4.47
CA LYS A 13 1.42 3.04 -5.13
C LYS A 13 1.37 1.83 -6.08
N MET A 14 0.66 0.78 -5.67
CA MET A 14 0.40 -0.38 -6.54
C MET A 14 -0.44 0.03 -7.77
N ASP A 15 -1.43 0.90 -7.58
CA ASP A 15 -2.32 1.43 -8.63
C ASP A 15 -1.55 2.25 -9.67
N ALA A 16 -0.56 3.02 -9.21
CA ALA A 16 0.36 3.74 -10.07
C ALA A 16 1.32 2.84 -10.88
N ASN A 17 1.25 1.50 -10.73
CA ASN A 17 2.12 0.51 -11.36
C ASN A 17 3.62 0.82 -11.15
N GLU A 18 4.00 1.33 -9.97
CA GLU A 18 5.39 1.63 -9.64
C GLU A 18 6.11 0.39 -9.08
N ASN A 19 7.28 0.05 -9.63
CA ASN A 19 8.02 -1.18 -9.31
C ASN A 19 8.64 -1.25 -7.89
N ASN A 20 8.48 -0.23 -7.04
CA ASN A 20 9.19 -0.10 -5.76
C ASN A 20 8.27 0.02 -4.53
N VAL A 21 7.21 -0.78 -4.46
CA VAL A 21 6.35 -0.87 -3.26
C VAL A 21 7.11 -1.58 -2.13
N THR A 22 7.84 -0.81 -1.32
CA THR A 22 8.73 -1.33 -0.26
C THR A 22 8.61 -0.51 1.02
N ALA A 23 8.98 -1.10 2.17
CA ALA A 23 9.01 -0.42 3.47
C ALA A 23 9.83 0.87 3.43
N ASN A 24 11.01 0.82 2.82
CA ASN A 24 11.89 1.98 2.63
C ASN A 24 11.21 3.11 1.83
N PHE A 25 10.45 2.79 0.78
CA PHE A 25 9.71 3.82 0.04
C PHE A 25 8.77 4.59 0.98
N PHE A 26 8.06 3.91 1.87
CA PHE A 26 7.13 4.54 2.81
C PHE A 26 7.81 5.13 4.05
N GLY A 27 9.10 4.85 4.28
CA GLY A 27 9.82 5.29 5.47
C GLY A 27 9.31 4.64 6.76
N VAL A 28 8.88 3.37 6.66
CA VAL A 28 8.39 2.54 7.77
C VAL A 28 9.33 1.35 7.98
N THR A 29 9.18 0.64 9.10
CA THR A 29 9.95 -0.60 9.33
C THR A 29 9.44 -1.73 8.44
N GLU A 30 10.28 -2.74 8.20
CA GLU A 30 9.87 -3.96 7.48
C GLU A 30 8.71 -4.67 8.19
N GLU A 31 8.69 -4.65 9.53
CA GLU A 31 7.61 -5.19 10.35
C GLU A 31 6.29 -4.44 10.13
N GLU A 32 6.30 -3.10 10.20
CA GLU A 32 5.12 -2.28 9.94
C GLU A 32 4.59 -2.50 8.51
N PHE A 33 5.49 -2.62 7.53
CA PHE A 33 5.12 -2.90 6.15
C PHE A 33 4.52 -4.31 6.01
N PHE A 34 5.16 -5.31 6.59
CA PHE A 34 4.71 -6.70 6.60
C PHE A 34 3.31 -6.86 7.21
N GLU A 35 3.05 -6.26 8.37
CA GLU A 35 1.72 -6.31 9.00
C GLU A 35 0.64 -5.76 8.08
N ASN A 36 0.91 -4.65 7.39
CA ASN A 36 -0.07 -3.97 6.56
C ASN A 36 -0.27 -4.66 5.21
N VAL A 37 0.78 -5.17 4.57
CA VAL A 37 0.65 -6.00 3.35
C VAL A 37 -0.08 -7.29 3.66
N THR A 38 0.25 -7.95 4.79
CA THR A 38 -0.43 -9.16 5.23
C THR A 38 -1.91 -8.91 5.50
N PHE A 39 -2.26 -7.80 6.15
CA PHE A 39 -3.66 -7.39 6.32
C PHE A 39 -4.35 -7.20 4.96
N LEU A 40 -3.76 -6.41 4.06
CA LEU A 40 -4.36 -6.14 2.75
C LEU A 40 -4.59 -7.42 1.95
N SER A 41 -3.66 -8.36 2.00
CA SER A 41 -3.77 -9.66 1.35
C SER A 41 -4.84 -10.54 2.01
N ARG A 42 -4.84 -10.63 3.35
CA ARG A 42 -5.78 -11.47 4.10
C ARG A 42 -7.22 -11.00 3.92
N GLU A 43 -7.44 -9.69 3.91
CA GLU A 43 -8.77 -9.10 3.72
C GLU A 43 -9.17 -8.98 2.23
N GLY A 44 -8.33 -9.44 1.31
CA GLY A 44 -8.64 -9.53 -0.11
C GLY A 44 -8.61 -8.19 -0.87
N TYR A 45 -7.89 -7.17 -0.38
CA TYR A 45 -7.65 -5.93 -1.12
C TYR A 45 -6.55 -6.06 -2.18
N ILE A 46 -5.61 -6.99 -1.96
CA ILE A 46 -4.55 -7.33 -2.89
C ILE A 46 -4.42 -8.85 -3.00
N THR A 47 -3.76 -9.31 -4.06
CA THR A 47 -3.39 -10.72 -4.25
C THR A 47 -1.89 -10.87 -4.47
N LYS A 48 -1.36 -12.06 -4.20
CA LYS A 48 0.01 -12.50 -4.53
C LYS A 48 1.15 -11.58 -4.04
N PRO A 49 1.16 -11.08 -2.78
CA PRO A 49 2.43 -10.63 -2.18
C PRO A 49 3.38 -11.81 -2.01
N MET A 50 4.68 -11.59 -2.23
CA MET A 50 5.70 -12.61 -2.00
C MET A 50 6.39 -12.34 -0.67
N TYR A 51 6.38 -13.33 0.21
CA TYR A 51 6.98 -13.27 1.53
C TYR A 51 8.27 -14.09 1.57
N ALA A 52 9.21 -13.66 2.41
CA ALA A 52 10.35 -14.47 2.82
C ALA A 52 10.40 -14.41 4.35
N ASP A 53 10.06 -15.52 5.01
CA ASP A 53 9.87 -15.54 6.47
C ASP A 53 8.88 -14.44 6.94
N ASN A 54 9.33 -13.52 7.78
CA ASN A 54 8.55 -12.43 8.37
C ASN A 54 8.68 -11.08 7.63
N ILE A 55 9.16 -11.09 6.38
CA ILE A 55 9.27 -9.88 5.55
C ILE A 55 8.52 -10.00 4.22
N VAL A 56 8.12 -8.86 3.66
CA VAL A 56 7.59 -8.77 2.30
C VAL A 56 8.77 -8.69 1.34
N PHE A 57 9.11 -9.81 0.73
CA PHE A 57 10.24 -9.90 -0.19
C PHE A 57 10.01 -9.12 -1.48
N ASN A 58 8.79 -9.18 -2.05
CA ASN A 58 8.52 -8.59 -3.35
C ASN A 58 7.01 -8.43 -3.62
N MET A 59 6.63 -7.33 -4.29
CA MET A 59 5.26 -6.96 -4.65
C MET A 59 4.99 -6.93 -6.16
N SER A 60 5.95 -7.30 -7.02
CA SER A 60 5.87 -7.15 -8.48
C SER A 60 4.76 -7.98 -9.15
N PHE A 61 4.41 -9.13 -8.56
CA PHE A 61 3.30 -9.97 -9.02
C PHE A 61 2.00 -9.68 -8.29
N SER A 62 2.02 -8.76 -7.33
CA SER A 62 0.83 -8.40 -6.59
C SER A 62 -0.12 -7.59 -7.45
N ARG A 63 -1.42 -7.79 -7.26
CA ARG A 63 -2.48 -7.08 -7.98
C ARG A 63 -3.50 -6.55 -7.00
N ILE A 64 -3.99 -5.34 -7.22
CA ILE A 64 -5.15 -4.81 -6.52
C ILE A 64 -6.37 -5.60 -6.99
N THR A 65 -7.28 -5.89 -6.08
CA THR A 65 -8.59 -6.49 -6.39
C THR A 65 -9.64 -5.40 -6.58
N GLU A 66 -10.82 -5.74 -7.11
CA GLU A 66 -11.97 -4.83 -7.14
C GLU A 66 -12.26 -4.20 -5.76
N LYS A 67 -12.13 -4.97 -4.68
CA LYS A 67 -12.28 -4.46 -3.30
C LYS A 67 -11.22 -3.41 -2.96
N GLY A 68 -9.99 -3.60 -3.41
CA GLY A 68 -8.91 -2.62 -3.26
C GLY A 68 -9.12 -1.35 -4.08
N GLU A 69 -9.65 -1.47 -5.30
CA GLU A 69 -10.02 -0.36 -6.16
C GLU A 69 -11.16 0.46 -5.54
N ASN A 70 -12.25 -0.20 -5.12
CA ASN A 70 -13.36 0.45 -4.42
C ASN A 70 -12.89 1.18 -3.16
N TYR A 71 -11.97 0.57 -2.39
CA TYR A 71 -11.38 1.24 -1.22
C TYR A 71 -10.62 2.52 -1.60
N LEU A 72 -9.86 2.51 -2.71
CA LEU A 72 -9.18 3.70 -3.21
C LEU A 72 -10.18 4.77 -3.64
N GLU A 73 -11.27 4.40 -4.31
CA GLU A 73 -12.31 5.31 -4.78
C GLU A 73 -13.13 5.94 -3.65
N GLU A 74 -13.58 5.16 -2.67
CA GLU A 74 -14.34 5.65 -1.51
C GLU A 74 -13.52 6.65 -0.68
N ASN A 75 -12.22 6.37 -0.52
CA ASN A 75 -11.29 7.26 0.16
C ASN A 75 -10.75 8.37 -0.75
N SER A 76 -11.06 8.35 -2.07
CA SER A 76 -10.67 9.40 -3.03
C SER A 76 -11.48 10.69 -2.88
N MET A 77 -12.69 10.63 -2.30
CA MET A 77 -13.50 11.83 -2.00
C MET A 77 -12.83 12.74 -0.95
N LEU A 78 -11.90 12.20 -0.14
CA LEU A 78 -11.03 12.98 0.74
C LEU A 78 -9.83 13.61 -0.02
N ASN A 79 -9.64 13.29 -1.30
CA ASN A 79 -8.34 13.31 -1.98
C ASN A 79 -8.32 14.01 -3.34
N LYS A 80 -9.10 15.08 -3.57
CA LYS A 80 -8.87 15.98 -4.74
C LYS A 80 -7.42 16.52 -4.81
N GLY A 81 -6.64 16.41 -3.73
CA GLY A 81 -5.25 16.88 -3.64
C GLY A 81 -4.14 15.88 -3.91
N TYR A 82 -4.36 14.56 -3.85
CA TYR A 82 -3.26 13.58 -3.88
C TYR A 82 -3.33 12.73 -5.15
N LYS A 83 -2.72 13.24 -6.22
CA LYS A 83 -2.73 12.62 -7.53
C LYS A 83 -1.63 11.57 -7.68
N ILE A 84 -0.58 11.62 -6.84
CA ILE A 84 0.64 10.81 -7.02
C ILE A 84 1.00 10.07 -5.72
N ALA A 85 1.46 8.82 -5.84
CA ALA A 85 1.88 7.99 -4.69
C ALA A 85 2.96 8.66 -3.81
N LYS A 86 3.81 9.49 -4.40
CA LYS A 86 4.82 10.30 -3.70
C LYS A 86 4.19 11.35 -2.78
N GLU A 87 3.11 11.99 -3.19
CA GLU A 87 2.39 12.97 -2.35
C GLU A 87 1.75 12.27 -1.15
N VAL A 88 1.19 11.07 -1.37
CA VAL A 88 0.62 10.25 -0.30
C VAL A 88 1.71 9.82 0.68
N ARG A 89 2.89 9.43 0.19
CA ARG A 89 4.04 9.13 1.06
C ARG A 89 4.44 10.34 1.91
N ASP A 90 4.58 11.50 1.28
CA ASP A 90 5.05 12.71 1.98
C ASP A 90 4.01 13.17 3.02
N TRP A 91 2.71 12.97 2.76
CA TRP A 91 1.64 13.15 3.75
C TRP A 91 1.69 12.17 4.92
N ILE A 92 2.08 10.91 4.70
CA ILE A 92 2.23 9.94 5.80
C ILE A 92 3.35 10.32 6.76
N LYS A 93 4.34 11.07 6.28
CA LYS A 93 5.46 11.56 7.10
C LYS A 93 5.14 12.84 7.89
N LEU A 94 4.05 13.53 7.57
CA LEU A 94 3.54 14.72 8.27
C LEU A 94 2.63 14.31 9.43
#